data_AF-A0A858PXC1-F1
#
_entry.id   AF-A0A858PXC1-F1
#
_cell.length_a   1.000
_cell.length_b   1.000
_cell.length_c   1.000
_cell.angle_alpha   90.00
_cell.angle_beta   90.00
_cell.angle_gamma   90.00
#
_symmetry.space_group_name_H-M   'P 1'
#
loop_
_entity.id
_entity.type
_entity.pdbx_description
1 polymer ?
#
loop_
_entity_poly.entity_id
_entity_poly.type
_entity_poly.pdbx_seq_one_letter_code
_entity_poly.pdbx_strand_id
1 'polypeptide(L)' 'MSLVYIPYCGMSSSIEIFVSGKTEKITAGSTVLTVVEQCALREPFAIAVNKVLVTKADYGEKTLKDGDIVDVVRPMQGG' A
#
# COMPACT_ATOMS: atom_id res chain seq x y z
N MET A 1 24.00 -27.15 25.86
CA MET A 1 23.82 -27.21 24.40
C MET A 1 22.43 -26.68 24.09
N SER A 2 22.30 -25.37 23.89
CA SER A 2 21.03 -24.73 23.53
C SER A 2 21.23 -24.12 22.15
N LEU A 3 20.67 -24.77 21.13
CA LEU A 3 20.57 -24.19 19.80
C LEU A 3 19.57 -23.05 19.88
N VAL A 4 20.09 -21.82 19.78
CA VAL A 4 19.27 -20.62 19.62
C VAL A 4 18.61 -20.72 18.24
N TYR A 5 17.30 -20.90 18.23
CA TYR A 5 16.49 -20.74 17.02
C TYR A 5 16.42 -19.24 16.72
N ILE A 6 17.29 -18.78 15.82
CA ILE A 6 17.17 -17.46 15.21
C ILE A 6 16.13 -17.66 14.11
N PRO A 7 14.88 -17.18 14.25
CA PRO A 7 13.95 -17.21 13.13
C PRO A 7 14.65 -16.43 12.01
N TYR A 8 14.76 -17.02 10.83
CA TYR A 8 15.17 -16.29 9.64
C TYR A 8 14.36 -14.99 9.64
N CYS A 9 15.03 -13.86 9.90
CA CYS A 9 14.49 -12.54 9.74
C CYS A 9 13.92 -12.53 8.32
N GLY A 10 12.59 -12.69 8.23
CA GLY A 10 11.93 -13.11 7.02
C GLY A 10 12.38 -12.20 5.89
N MET A 11 12.82 -12.78 4.78
CA MET A 11 13.13 -12.04 3.57
C MET A 11 11.85 -11.28 3.18
N SER A 12 11.71 -10.03 3.63
CA SER A 12 10.70 -9.11 3.14
C SER A 12 11.02 -8.88 1.67
N SER A 13 10.48 -9.72 0.80
CA SER A 13 10.54 -9.48 -0.64
C SER A 13 9.90 -8.12 -0.89
N SER A 14 10.59 -7.22 -1.56
CA SER A 14 10.00 -5.95 -1.98
C SER A 14 9.16 -6.17 -3.23
N ILE A 15 8.01 -5.51 -3.33
CA ILE A 15 7.22 -5.38 -4.55
C ILE A 15 7.28 -3.94 -5.06
N GLU A 16 7.15 -3.77 -6.36
CA GLU A 16 7.05 -2.47 -7.03
C GLU A 16 5.59 -2.19 -7.36
N ILE A 17 5.09 -1.02 -6.97
CA ILE A 17 3.74 -0.55 -7.29
C ILE A 17 3.78 0.83 -7.93
N PHE A 18 2.67 1.28 -8.52
CA PHE A 18 2.55 2.59 -9.14
C PHE A 18 1.57 3.46 -8.35
N VAL A 19 2.07 4.42 -7.58
CA VAL A 19 1.24 5.37 -6.81
C VAL A 19 1.07 6.66 -7.60
N SER A 20 -0.13 6.93 -8.12
CA SER A 20 -0.45 8.10 -8.94
C SER A 20 0.59 8.37 -10.05
N GLY A 21 1.02 7.30 -10.72
CA GLY A 21 2.00 7.34 -11.81
C GLY A 21 3.48 7.30 -11.39
N LYS A 22 3.79 7.30 -10.09
CA LYS A 22 5.15 7.16 -9.57
C LYS A 22 5.41 5.73 -9.08
N THR A 23 6.54 5.15 -9.46
CA THR A 23 6.94 3.84 -8.95
C THR A 23 7.41 3.94 -7.50
N GLU A 24 6.86 3.08 -6.63
CA GLU A 24 7.20 2.97 -5.22
C GLU A 24 7.57 1.52 -4.87
N LYS A 25 8.58 1.35 -4.01
CA LYS A 25 8.99 0.04 -3.48
C LYS A 25 8.45 -0.15 -2.07
N ILE A 26 7.66 -1.18 -1.88
CA ILE A 26 7.07 -1.53 -0.58
C ILE A 26 7.34 -2.99 -0.24
N THR A 27 7.13 -3.37 1.02
CA THR A 27 7.25 -4.75 1.46
C THR A 27 6.11 -5.59 0.87
N ALA A 28 6.40 -6.80 0.39
CA ALA A 28 5.39 -7.75 -0.05
C ALA A 28 4.41 -8.04 1.09
N GLY A 29 3.12 -8.04 0.78
CA GLY A 29 2.06 -8.20 1.77
C GLY A 29 1.69 -6.90 2.51
N SER A 30 2.35 -5.77 2.24
CA SER A 30 1.87 -4.46 2.66
C SER A 30 0.47 -4.18 2.12
N THR A 31 -0.26 -3.32 2.83
CA THR A 31 -1.64 -2.98 2.50
C THR A 31 -1.76 -1.56 1.97
N VAL A 32 -2.95 -1.18 1.53
CA VAL A 32 -3.25 0.21 1.14
C VAL A 32 -2.91 1.19 2.26
N LEU A 33 -3.10 0.82 3.52
CA LEU A 33 -2.73 1.65 4.67
C LEU A 33 -1.24 2.00 4.68
N THR A 34 -0.35 1.06 4.34
CA THR A 34 1.09 1.33 4.25
C THR A 34 1.40 2.43 3.25
N VAL A 35 0.71 2.45 2.10
CA VAL A 35 0.88 3.51 1.09
C VAL A 35 0.40 4.86 1.61
N VAL A 36 -0.75 4.89 2.31
CA VAL A 36 -1.28 6.12 2.92
C VAL A 36 -0.28 6.72 3.91
N GLU A 37 0.34 5.89 4.75
CA GLU A 37 1.33 6.30 5.75
C GLU A 37 2.65 6.73 5.11
N GLN A 38 3.21 5.93 4.20
CA GLN A 38 4.49 6.21 3.55
C GLN A 38 4.45 7.46 2.66
N CYS A 39 3.34 7.68 1.94
CA CYS A 39 3.15 8.87 1.13
C CYS A 39 2.63 10.07 1.93
N ALA A 40 2.46 9.93 3.25
CA ALA A 40 1.94 10.96 4.15
C ALA A 40 0.66 11.64 3.62
N LEU A 41 -0.27 10.83 3.08
CA LEU A 41 -1.46 11.36 2.43
C LEU A 41 -2.38 12.07 3.43
N ARG A 42 -2.83 13.26 3.05
CA ARG A 42 -3.73 14.09 3.86
C ARG A 42 -5.13 14.12 3.26
N GLU A 43 -6.11 13.94 4.13
CA GLU A 43 -7.54 14.03 3.80
C GLU A 43 -7.95 15.42 3.27
N PRO A 44 -9.02 15.50 2.45
CA PRO A 44 -9.82 14.39 1.96
C PRO A 44 -9.20 13.69 0.74
N PHE A 45 -9.32 12.36 0.70
CA PHE A 45 -8.98 11.52 -0.44
C PHE A 45 -9.76 10.20 -0.40
N ALA A 46 -9.75 9.49 -1.52
CA ALA A 46 -10.08 8.08 -1.64
C ALA A 46 -8.94 7.37 -2.39
N ILE A 47 -8.86 6.06 -2.27
CA ILE A 47 -7.87 5.22 -2.96
C ILE A 47 -8.59 4.30 -3.91
N ALA A 48 -8.10 4.22 -5.14
CA ALA A 48 -8.44 3.14 -6.06
C ALA A 48 -7.23 2.24 -6.28
N VAL A 49 -7.43 0.92 -6.24
CA VAL A 49 -6.43 -0.06 -6.64
C VAL A 49 -6.88 -0.68 -7.95
N ASN A 50 -6.07 -0.57 -8.99
CA ASN A 50 -6.38 -1.05 -10.35
C ASN A 50 -7.77 -0.56 -10.83
N LYS A 51 -8.04 0.74 -10.66
CA LYS A 51 -9.31 1.41 -11.01
C LYS A 51 -10.54 0.99 -10.20
N VAL A 52 -10.35 0.23 -9.12
CA VAL A 52 -11.44 -0.16 -8.20
C VAL A 52 -11.27 0.59 -6.88
N LEU A 53 -12.29 1.35 -6.47
CA LEU A 53 -12.26 2.06 -5.19
C LEU A 53 -12.15 1.06 -4.03
N VAL A 54 -11.23 1.36 -3.12
CA VAL A 54 -11.09 0.67 -1.83
C VAL A 54 -11.75 1.54 -0.78
N THR A 55 -12.62 0.95 0.05
CA THR A 55 -13.26 1.71 1.12
C THR A 55 -12.24 1.96 2.24
N LYS A 56 -12.40 3.05 2.99
CA LYS A 56 -11.47 3.40 4.07
C LYS A 56 -11.39 2.31 5.16
N ALA A 57 -12.48 1.58 5.39
CA ALA A 57 -12.51 0.46 6.33
C ALA A 57 -11.58 -0.69 5.89
N ASP A 58 -11.40 -0.87 4.57
CA ASP A 58 -10.61 -1.97 4.01
C ASP A 58 -9.13 -1.62 3.82
N TYR A 59 -8.68 -0.40 4.13
CA TYR A 59 -7.28 0.00 3.89
C TYR A 59 -6.27 -0.86 4.63
N GLY A 60 -6.62 -1.31 5.85
CA GLY A 60 -5.79 -2.19 6.66
C GLY A 60 -5.80 -3.65 6.19
N GLU A 61 -6.74 -4.05 5.35
CA GLU A 61 -6.95 -5.45 4.93
C GLU A 61 -6.57 -5.68 3.45
N LYS A 62 -6.70 -4.63 2.62
CA LYS A 62 -6.41 -4.71 1.20
C LYS A 62 -4.90 -4.77 0.96
N THR A 63 -4.38 -5.98 0.85
CA THR A 63 -2.99 -6.26 0.46
C THR A 63 -2.71 -5.85 -0.98
N LEU A 64 -1.53 -5.30 -1.22
CA LEU A 64 -1.03 -4.92 -2.54
C LEU A 64 -0.13 -6.01 -3.12
N LYS A 65 -0.12 -6.09 -4.44
CA LYS A 65 0.70 -7.02 -5.22
C LYS A 65 1.66 -6.25 -6.12
N ASP A 66 2.72 -6.94 -6.53
CA ASP A 66 3.66 -6.41 -7.52
C ASP A 66 2.93 -5.98 -8.80
N GLY A 67 3.24 -4.78 -9.28
CA GLY A 67 2.63 -4.14 -10.43
C GLY A 67 1.27 -3.46 -10.17
N ASP A 68 0.72 -3.49 -8.95
CA ASP A 68 -0.55 -2.82 -8.66
C ASP A 68 -0.46 -1.30 -8.88
N ILE A 69 -1.54 -0.74 -9.43
CA ILE A 69 -1.71 0.70 -9.61
C ILE A 69 -2.58 1.24 -8.49
N VAL A 70 -2.06 2.19 -7.72
CA VAL A 70 -2.73 2.85 -6.60
C VAL A 70 -2.96 4.32 -6.96
N ASP A 71 -4.20 4.69 -7.22
CA ASP A 71 -4.57 6.07 -7.53
C ASP A 71 -5.15 6.76 -6.29
N VAL A 72 -4.54 7.89 -5.92
CA VAL A 72 -5.09 8.80 -4.91
C VAL A 72 -6.10 9.75 -5.57
N VAL A 73 -7.38 9.50 -5.32
CA VAL A 73 -8.48 10.30 -5.84
C VAL A 73 -8.82 11.38 -4.83
N ARG A 74 -8.73 12.66 -5.22
CA ARG A 74 -9.17 13.78 -4.37
C ARG A 74 -10.54 14.27 -4.82
N PRO A 75 -11.45 14.60 -3.88
CA PRO A 75 -12.70 15.22 -4.26
C PRO A 75 -12.43 16.53 -4.99
N MET A 76 -13.03 16.68 -6.16
CA MET A 76 -13.08 17.97 -6.86
C MET A 76 -14.34 18.68 -6.40
N GLN A 77 -14.19 19.86 -5.79
CA GLN A 77 -15.31 20.75 -5.53
C GLN A 77 -15.82 21.25 -6.89
N GLY A 78 -16.99 20.79 -7.30
CA GLY A 78 -17.70 21.28 -8.48
C GLY A 78 -18.84 22.20 -8.05
N GLY A 79 -19.02 23.30 -8.79
CA GLY A 79 -20.27 24.07 -8.83
C GLY A 79 -21.18 23.56 -9.93
#